data_AF-A0A8A1M239-F1
#
_entry.id   AF-A0A8A1M239-F1
#
_cell.length_a   1.000
_cell.length_b   1.000
_cell.length_c   1.000
_cell.angle_alpha   90.00
_cell.angle_beta   90.00
_cell.angle_gamma   90.00
#
_symmetry.space_group_name_H-M   'P 1'
#
loop_
_entity.id
_entity.type
_entity.pdbx_description
1 polymer ?
#
loop_
_entity_poly.entity_id
_entity_poly.type
_entity_poly.pdbx_seq_one_letter_code
_entity_poly.pdbx_strand_id
1 'polypeptide(L)'
;MASPLDAGAGSELFSSYEAELKLVQADLNQKLDQIAEYQGEERKSAIKQAEKSLEEATELIDQMRIEKENIPSAARSKVNARFRNFVTDIDDVKRQLKALSDDRRALFGDRYTDEPNGVNDHHLEQRQQLLSGTERLERSSARLRDSQRIAQETEDIGRHTLADLYIQRQTIEHTRAGLLESEGYVDRSVKTLRGMARRMATNRMITLAIITVLVLLIIAVIYSKFH
;
A
#
# COMPACT_ATOMS: atom_id res chain seq x y z
N MET A 1 -18.18 -16.87 -6.49
CA MET A 1 -17.01 -17.27 -5.68
C MET A 1 -15.81 -17.14 -6.59
N ALA A 2 -14.88 -16.23 -6.31
CA ALA A 2 -13.67 -16.06 -7.12
C ALA A 2 -12.79 -17.32 -6.98
N SER A 3 -12.32 -17.87 -8.10
CA SER A 3 -11.46 -19.05 -8.11
C SER A 3 -10.10 -18.70 -7.49
N PRO A 4 -9.43 -19.62 -6.78
CA PRO A 4 -8.09 -19.38 -6.22
C PRO A 4 -7.03 -19.04 -7.28
N LEU A 5 -7.27 -19.38 -8.56
CA LEU A 5 -6.45 -18.95 -9.70
C LEU A 5 -6.66 -17.46 -10.05
N ASP A 6 -7.88 -16.95 -9.90
CA ASP A 6 -8.26 -15.56 -10.14
C ASP A 6 -7.66 -14.62 -9.07
N ALA A 7 -7.58 -15.14 -7.84
CA ALA A 7 -6.89 -14.49 -6.73
C ALA A 7 -5.37 -14.29 -6.94
N GLY A 8 -4.72 -15.23 -7.62
CA GLY A 8 -3.31 -15.11 -8.02
C GLY A 8 -3.13 -14.11 -9.15
N ALA A 9 -3.97 -14.21 -10.18
CA ALA A 9 -3.96 -13.32 -11.34
C ALA A 9 -4.17 -11.85 -10.96
N GLY A 10 -5.15 -11.53 -10.10
CA GLY A 10 -5.39 -10.15 -9.64
C GLY A 10 -4.21 -9.57 -8.84
N SER A 11 -3.46 -10.41 -8.11
CA SER A 11 -2.26 -9.96 -7.41
C SER A 11 -1.07 -9.75 -8.34
N GLU A 12 -0.94 -10.54 -9.40
CA GLU A 12 0.10 -10.40 -10.42
C GLU A 12 -0.13 -9.15 -11.28
N LEU A 13 -1.35 -8.93 -11.75
CA LEU A 13 -1.74 -7.73 -12.52
C LEU A 13 -1.55 -6.44 -11.72
N PHE A 14 -1.96 -6.45 -10.44
CA PHE A 14 -1.69 -5.31 -9.57
C PHE A 14 -0.19 -5.03 -9.44
N SER A 15 0.64 -6.08 -9.37
CA SER A 15 2.09 -5.94 -9.25
C SER A 15 2.74 -5.44 -10.54
N SER A 16 2.22 -5.82 -11.71
CA SER A 16 2.70 -5.28 -13.00
C SER A 16 2.37 -3.80 -13.14
N TYR A 17 1.14 -3.39 -12.82
CA TYR A 17 0.75 -1.98 -12.83
C TYR A 17 1.54 -1.16 -11.80
N GLU A 18 1.84 -1.74 -10.63
CA GLU A 18 2.71 -1.11 -9.63
C GLU A 18 4.13 -0.87 -10.17
N ALA A 19 4.69 -1.82 -10.92
CA ALA A 19 6.01 -1.67 -11.52
C ALA A 19 6.02 -0.60 -12.63
N GLU A 20 5.00 -0.59 -13.48
CA GLU A 20 4.82 0.38 -14.54
C GLU A 20 4.64 1.80 -13.98
N LEU A 21 3.80 1.95 -12.95
CA LEU A 21 3.58 3.24 -12.28
C LEU A 21 4.88 3.81 -11.70
N LYS A 22 5.75 2.97 -11.13
CA LYS A 22 7.05 3.41 -10.60
C LYS A 22 7.98 3.93 -11.71
N LEU A 23 7.93 3.33 -12.90
CA LEU A 23 8.70 3.80 -14.05
C LEU A 23 8.18 5.16 -14.52
N VAL A 24 6.87 5.31 -14.63
CA VAL A 24 6.24 6.59 -15.02
C VAL A 24 6.49 7.67 -13.97
N GLN A 25 6.45 7.34 -12.68
CA GLN A 25 6.79 8.28 -11.59
C GLN A 25 8.25 8.75 -11.67
N ALA A 26 9.19 7.84 -11.94
CA ALA A 26 10.60 8.21 -12.09
C ALA A 26 10.81 9.17 -13.28
N ASP A 27 10.17 8.88 -14.40
CA ASP A 27 10.19 9.73 -15.60
C ASP A 27 9.49 11.08 -15.37
N LEU A 28 8.37 11.11 -14.64
CA LEU A 28 7.70 12.35 -14.24
C LEU A 28 8.57 13.24 -13.37
N ASN A 29 9.21 12.68 -12.35
CA ASN A 29 10.10 13.43 -11.46
C ASN A 29 11.29 14.00 -12.23
N GLN A 30 11.90 13.21 -13.11
CA GLN A 30 12.98 13.68 -13.98
C GLN A 30 12.53 14.85 -14.89
N LYS A 31 11.33 14.76 -15.47
CA LYS A 31 10.78 15.85 -16.29
C LYS A 31 10.47 17.10 -15.47
N LEU A 32 9.97 16.95 -14.24
CA LEU A 32 9.71 18.08 -13.34
C LEU A 32 11.00 18.84 -12.99
N ASP A 33 12.08 18.11 -12.70
CA ASP A 33 13.39 18.72 -12.43
C ASP A 33 13.90 19.49 -13.66
N GLN A 34 13.76 18.91 -14.86
CA GLN A 34 14.16 19.55 -16.11
C GLN A 34 13.33 20.80 -16.46
N ILE A 35 12.04 20.84 -16.12
CA ILE A 35 11.17 22.01 -16.35
C ILE A 35 11.67 23.24 -15.60
N ALA A 36 12.36 23.05 -14.47
CA ALA A 36 12.96 24.17 -13.72
C ALA A 36 14.18 24.79 -14.44
N GLU A 37 14.89 24.00 -15.26
CA GLU A 37 16.08 24.45 -15.99
C GLU A 37 15.73 25.06 -17.36
N TYR A 38 14.67 24.58 -18.00
CA TYR A 38 14.26 25.04 -19.33
C TYR A 38 13.53 26.39 -19.32
N GLN A 39 13.65 27.13 -20.42
CA GLN A 39 12.94 28.40 -20.65
C GLN A 39 12.22 28.41 -22.01
N GLY A 40 11.27 29.32 -22.19
CA GLY A 40 10.61 29.54 -23.47
C GLY A 40 9.86 28.32 -24.04
N GLU A 41 10.13 27.98 -25.30
CA GLU A 41 9.47 26.89 -26.02
C GLU A 41 9.85 25.50 -25.49
N GLU A 42 11.10 25.30 -25.07
CA GLU A 42 11.58 24.04 -24.50
C GLU A 42 10.84 23.71 -23.21
N ARG A 43 10.66 24.72 -22.32
CA ARG A 43 9.86 24.58 -21.10
C ARG A 43 8.41 24.22 -21.41
N LYS A 44 7.82 24.83 -22.43
CA LYS A 44 6.45 24.56 -22.87
C LYS A 44 6.29 23.13 -23.39
N SER A 45 7.28 22.63 -24.13
CA SER A 45 7.31 21.24 -24.62
C SER A 45 7.44 20.25 -23.45
N ALA A 46 8.37 20.53 -22.52
CA ALA A 46 8.60 19.70 -21.35
C ALA A 46 7.35 19.60 -20.44
N ILE A 47 6.66 20.72 -20.20
CA ILE A 47 5.39 20.73 -19.44
C ILE A 47 4.34 19.86 -20.11
N LYS A 48 4.14 19.97 -21.43
CA LYS A 48 3.18 19.12 -22.16
C LYS A 48 3.53 17.63 -22.07
N GLN A 49 4.82 17.32 -22.16
CA GLN A 49 5.28 15.94 -22.05
C GLN A 49 5.06 15.38 -20.65
N ALA A 50 5.26 16.20 -19.61
CA ALA A 50 4.94 15.84 -18.22
C ALA A 50 3.42 15.70 -18.01
N GLU A 51 2.60 16.55 -18.61
CA GLU A 51 1.13 16.44 -18.56
C GLU A 51 0.65 15.11 -19.15
N LYS A 52 1.24 14.67 -20.27
CA LYS A 52 0.94 13.37 -20.89
C LYS A 52 1.34 12.19 -19.99
N SER A 53 2.54 12.23 -19.41
CA SER A 53 2.99 11.18 -18.49
C SER A 53 2.16 11.14 -17.20
N LEU A 54 1.63 12.28 -16.75
CA LEU A 54 0.72 12.35 -15.61
C LEU A 54 -0.64 11.71 -15.92
N GLU A 55 -1.14 11.89 -17.14
CA GLU A 55 -2.35 11.21 -17.62
C GLU A 55 -2.16 9.68 -17.62
N GLU A 56 -1.04 9.20 -18.13
CA GLU A 56 -0.66 7.77 -18.10
C GLU A 56 -0.56 7.23 -16.66
N ALA A 57 0.08 7.96 -15.75
CA ALA A 57 0.13 7.59 -14.34
C ALA A 57 -1.27 7.52 -13.69
N THR A 58 -2.17 8.44 -14.07
CA THR A 58 -3.54 8.46 -13.57
C THR A 58 -4.34 7.26 -14.10
N GLU A 59 -4.14 6.88 -15.35
CA GLU A 59 -4.75 5.68 -15.94
C GLU A 59 -4.29 4.41 -15.21
N LEU A 60 -2.99 4.29 -14.90
CA LEU A 60 -2.46 3.17 -14.14
C LEU A 60 -3.06 3.09 -12.73
N ILE A 61 -3.25 4.23 -12.04
CA ILE A 61 -3.97 4.28 -10.76
C ILE A 61 -5.41 3.75 -10.91
N ASP A 62 -6.10 4.11 -11.98
CA ASP A 62 -7.46 3.64 -12.25
C ASP A 62 -7.51 2.14 -12.54
N GLN A 63 -6.55 1.59 -13.29
CA GLN A 63 -6.42 0.16 -13.52
C GLN A 63 -6.10 -0.60 -12.22
N MET A 64 -5.17 -0.09 -11.41
CA MET A 64 -4.87 -0.63 -10.07
C MET A 64 -6.07 -0.60 -9.13
N ARG A 65 -6.94 0.42 -9.24
CA ARG A 65 -8.17 0.54 -8.44
C ARG A 65 -9.16 -0.57 -8.77
N ILE A 66 -9.26 -0.97 -10.03
CA ILE A 66 -10.12 -2.07 -10.46
C ILE A 66 -9.53 -3.40 -9.98
N GLU A 67 -8.24 -3.63 -10.22
CA GLU A 67 -7.62 -4.93 -9.88
C GLU A 67 -7.55 -5.21 -8.38
N LYS A 68 -7.39 -4.19 -7.53
CA LYS A 68 -7.37 -4.42 -6.08
C LYS A 68 -8.69 -4.97 -5.53
N GLU A 69 -9.81 -4.80 -6.23
CA GLU A 69 -11.11 -5.38 -5.83
C GLU A 69 -11.11 -6.91 -5.97
N ASN A 70 -10.35 -7.43 -6.94
CA ASN A 70 -10.19 -8.86 -7.22
C ASN A 70 -9.24 -9.55 -6.22
N ILE A 71 -8.51 -8.80 -5.40
CA ILE A 71 -7.53 -9.34 -4.45
C ILE A 71 -8.23 -9.93 -3.21
N PRO A 72 -7.85 -11.14 -2.76
CA PRO A 72 -8.39 -11.76 -1.54
C PRO A 72 -8.22 -10.91 -0.28
N SER A 73 -9.17 -11.04 0.66
CA SER A 73 -9.17 -10.27 1.92
C SER A 73 -7.87 -10.36 2.72
N ALA A 74 -7.18 -11.50 2.67
CA ALA A 74 -5.93 -11.74 3.40
C ALA A 74 -4.77 -10.82 2.96
N ALA A 75 -4.70 -10.42 1.68
CA ALA A 75 -3.66 -9.55 1.14
C ALA A 75 -4.10 -8.09 0.99
N ARG A 76 -5.42 -7.83 1.06
CA ARG A 76 -6.06 -6.57 0.71
C ARG A 76 -5.61 -5.38 1.57
N SER A 77 -5.31 -5.57 2.85
CA SER A 77 -4.91 -4.45 3.72
C SER A 77 -3.58 -3.83 3.31
N LYS A 78 -2.57 -4.66 3.02
CA LYS A 78 -1.25 -4.23 2.54
C LYS A 78 -1.35 -3.57 1.16
N VAL A 79 -2.14 -4.15 0.28
CA VAL A 79 -2.36 -3.59 -1.07
C VAL A 79 -3.05 -2.23 -1.00
N ASN A 80 -4.10 -2.08 -0.19
CA ASN A 80 -4.78 -0.81 0.01
C ASN A 80 -3.87 0.27 0.60
N ALA A 81 -2.96 -0.09 1.52
CA ALA A 81 -2.00 0.85 2.07
C ALA A 81 -1.06 1.37 0.98
N ARG A 82 -0.45 0.48 0.18
CA ARG A 82 0.42 0.88 -0.95
C ARG A 82 -0.32 1.70 -1.99
N PHE A 83 -1.53 1.28 -2.37
CA PHE A 83 -2.37 2.00 -3.32
C PHE A 83 -2.67 3.44 -2.87
N ARG A 84 -3.00 3.66 -1.59
CA ARG A 84 -3.21 5.01 -1.05
C ARG A 84 -1.96 5.88 -1.16
N ASN A 85 -0.77 5.32 -0.88
CA ASN A 85 0.48 6.05 -1.03
C ASN A 85 0.69 6.49 -2.48
N PHE A 86 0.49 5.59 -3.44
CA PHE A 86 0.61 5.93 -4.87
C PHE A 86 -0.37 7.03 -5.31
N VAL A 87 -1.61 6.99 -4.81
CA VAL A 87 -2.59 8.05 -5.09
C VAL A 87 -2.10 9.40 -4.55
N THR A 88 -1.61 9.44 -3.31
CA THR A 88 -1.04 10.66 -2.71
C THR A 88 0.15 11.18 -3.50
N ASP A 89 1.09 10.31 -3.87
CA ASP A 89 2.28 10.68 -4.64
C ASP A 89 1.91 11.30 -6.00
N ILE A 90 0.95 10.70 -6.72
CA ILE A 90 0.49 11.22 -8.01
C ILE A 90 -0.28 12.55 -7.86
N ASP A 91 -1.08 12.70 -6.80
CA ASP A 91 -1.75 13.96 -6.52
C ASP A 91 -0.76 15.10 -6.20
N ASP A 92 0.34 14.80 -5.51
CA ASP A 92 1.40 15.76 -5.23
C ASP A 92 2.13 16.19 -6.50
N VAL A 93 2.51 15.23 -7.35
CA VAL A 93 3.10 15.50 -8.68
C VAL A 93 2.16 16.34 -9.54
N LYS A 94 0.86 16.04 -9.53
CA LYS A 94 -0.16 16.82 -10.25
C LYS A 94 -0.24 18.26 -9.78
N ARG A 95 -0.17 18.50 -8.46
CA ARG A 95 -0.17 19.86 -7.88
C ARG A 95 1.10 20.63 -8.28
N GLN A 96 2.27 19.97 -8.23
CA GLN A 96 3.55 20.56 -8.65
C GLN A 96 3.53 20.95 -10.13
N LEU A 97 3.10 20.05 -11.02
CA LEU A 97 3.01 20.32 -12.44
C LEU A 97 2.04 21.47 -12.76
N LYS A 98 0.90 21.52 -12.07
CA LYS A 98 -0.07 22.61 -12.20
C LYS A 98 0.56 23.95 -11.80
N ALA A 99 1.29 24.01 -10.69
CA ALA A 99 1.98 25.23 -10.27
C ALA A 99 3.00 25.72 -11.32
N LEU A 100 3.77 24.81 -11.92
CA LEU A 100 4.73 25.13 -12.98
C LEU A 100 4.05 25.61 -14.29
N SER A 101 2.88 25.05 -14.60
CA SER A 101 2.06 25.42 -15.76
C SER A 101 1.34 26.76 -15.56
N ASP A 102 0.86 27.06 -14.36
CA ASP A 102 0.21 28.34 -14.04
C ASP A 102 1.22 29.51 -14.02
N ASP A 103 2.45 29.28 -13.56
CA ASP A 103 3.55 30.28 -13.61
C ASP A 103 3.87 30.72 -15.05
N ARG A 104 3.70 29.82 -16.03
CA ARG A 104 3.82 30.13 -17.46
C ARG A 104 2.78 31.16 -17.93
N ARG A 105 1.54 31.12 -17.41
CA ARG A 105 0.51 32.11 -17.77
C ARG A 105 0.82 33.48 -17.19
N ALA A 106 1.40 33.54 -16.00
CA ALA A 106 1.81 34.80 -15.37
C ALA A 106 3.02 35.44 -16.07
N LEU A 107 4.00 34.65 -16.52
CA LEU A 107 5.22 35.16 -17.17
C LEU A 107 5.04 35.55 -18.65
N PHE A 108 4.09 34.95 -19.37
CA PHE A 108 3.86 35.23 -20.80
C PHE A 108 2.55 35.99 -21.09
N GLY A 109 1.65 36.10 -20.12
CA GLY A 109 0.38 36.82 -20.27
C GLY A 109 0.51 38.35 -20.24
N ASP A 110 1.68 38.88 -19.86
CA ASP A 110 1.90 40.31 -19.63
C ASP A 110 2.74 41.02 -20.72
N ARG A 111 3.17 40.30 -21.76
CA ARG A 111 4.06 40.85 -22.82
C ARG A 111 3.37 41.24 -24.13
N TYR A 112 2.04 41.28 -24.19
CA TYR A 112 1.31 41.53 -25.46
C TYR A 112 0.38 42.75 -25.46
N THR A 113 0.58 43.69 -24.55
CA THR A 113 -0.07 45.01 -24.63
C THR A 113 0.91 46.10 -24.23
N ASP A 114 1.80 46.49 -25.13
CA ASP A 114 2.43 47.80 -24.97
C ASP A 114 2.80 48.41 -26.32
N GLU A 115 2.10 49.49 -26.68
CA GLU A 115 2.63 50.77 -27.16
C GLU A 115 1.46 51.79 -27.26
N PRO A 116 1.68 53.11 -27.20
CA PRO A 116 2.10 53.90 -26.04
C PRO A 116 1.14 55.09 -25.79
N ASN A 117 1.15 55.71 -24.60
CA ASN A 117 1.11 57.18 -24.44
C ASN A 117 0.94 57.64 -22.98
N GLY A 118 1.88 58.49 -22.55
CA GLY A 118 1.52 59.78 -21.96
C GLY A 118 1.51 59.89 -20.44
N VAL A 119 2.68 60.14 -19.84
CA VAL A 119 3.03 61.18 -18.82
C VAL A 119 2.12 61.38 -17.58
N ASN A 120 1.04 60.61 -17.40
CA ASN A 120 0.15 60.61 -16.23
C ASN A 120 0.40 59.39 -15.30
N ASP A 121 1.45 58.62 -15.59
CA ASP A 121 1.55 57.20 -15.21
C ASP A 121 1.96 56.97 -13.76
N HIS A 122 2.73 57.87 -13.13
CA HIS A 122 3.25 57.63 -11.78
C HIS A 122 2.18 57.47 -10.69
N HIS A 123 1.03 58.15 -10.82
CA HIS A 123 -0.07 57.98 -9.88
C HIS A 123 -0.92 56.73 -10.16
N LEU A 124 -0.97 56.28 -11.42
CA LEU A 124 -1.69 55.09 -11.82
C LEU A 124 -0.88 53.83 -11.47
N GLU A 125 0.42 53.83 -11.77
CA GLU A 125 1.40 52.81 -11.37
C GLU A 125 1.39 52.61 -9.84
N GLN A 126 1.42 53.68 -9.04
CA GLN A 126 1.41 53.55 -7.59
C GLN A 126 0.11 52.92 -7.07
N ARG A 127 -1.04 53.26 -7.66
CA ARG A 127 -2.33 52.65 -7.31
C ARG A 127 -2.42 51.19 -7.75
N GLN A 128 -1.86 50.86 -8.91
CA GLN A 128 -1.78 49.50 -9.46
C GLN A 128 -0.81 48.62 -8.64
N GLN A 129 0.27 49.21 -8.13
CA GLN A 129 1.20 48.56 -7.20
C GLN A 129 0.57 48.30 -5.83
N LEU A 130 -0.27 49.22 -5.32
CA LEU A 130 -1.02 49.00 -4.08
C LEU A 130 -2.12 47.93 -4.25
N LEU A 131 -2.85 47.95 -5.37
CA LEU A 131 -3.86 46.94 -5.69
C LEU A 131 -3.23 45.54 -5.83
N SER A 132 -2.12 45.43 -6.57
CA SER A 132 -1.39 44.15 -6.70
C SER A 132 -0.76 43.69 -5.39
N GLY A 133 -0.30 44.62 -4.52
CA GLY A 133 0.12 44.31 -3.17
C GLY A 133 -1.01 43.74 -2.30
N THR A 134 -2.22 44.30 -2.44
CA THR A 134 -3.41 43.84 -1.72
C THR A 134 -3.87 42.48 -2.21
N GLU A 135 -3.88 42.24 -3.53
CA GLU A 135 -4.23 40.96 -4.13
C GLU A 135 -3.23 39.85 -3.75
N ARG A 136 -1.92 40.17 -3.71
CA ARG A 136 -0.88 39.26 -3.23
C ARG A 136 -1.09 38.89 -1.76
N LEU A 137 -1.44 39.85 -0.92
CA LEU A 137 -1.73 39.60 0.50
C LEU A 137 -2.98 38.74 0.67
N GLU A 138 -4.05 39.01 -0.07
CA GLU A 138 -5.27 38.21 -0.04
C GLU A 138 -4.99 36.76 -0.46
N ARG A 139 -4.23 36.57 -1.55
CA ARG A 139 -3.81 35.25 -2.03
C ARG A 139 -2.91 34.53 -1.03
N SER A 140 -2.00 35.24 -0.38
CA SER A 140 -1.13 34.69 0.67
C SER A 140 -1.95 34.26 1.89
N SER A 141 -2.89 35.10 2.33
CA SER A 141 -3.83 34.77 3.41
C SER A 141 -4.68 33.55 3.07
N ALA A 142 -5.18 33.44 1.83
CA ALA A 142 -5.96 32.28 1.39
C ALA A 142 -5.11 31.00 1.41
N ARG A 143 -3.86 31.08 0.94
CA ARG A 143 -2.90 29.96 0.99
C ARG A 143 -2.59 29.54 2.43
N LEU A 144 -2.37 30.48 3.34
CA LEU A 144 -2.11 30.17 4.75
C LEU A 144 -3.30 29.45 5.41
N ARG A 145 -4.54 29.89 5.14
CA ARG A 145 -5.74 29.19 5.64
C ARG A 145 -5.85 27.78 5.08
N ASP A 146 -5.53 27.59 3.80
CA ASP A 146 -5.56 26.26 3.19
C ASP A 146 -4.44 25.35 3.73
N SER A 147 -3.23 25.89 3.92
CA SER A 147 -2.14 25.16 4.58
C SER A 147 -2.49 24.76 6.01
N GLN A 148 -3.16 25.64 6.77
CA GLN A 148 -3.62 25.30 8.12
C GLN A 148 -4.68 24.20 8.10
N ARG A 149 -5.62 24.25 7.16
CA ARG A 149 -6.63 23.20 6.97
C ARG A 149 -6.00 21.85 6.62
N ILE A 150 -5.06 21.84 5.68
CA ILE A 150 -4.32 20.63 5.27
C ILE A 150 -3.48 20.09 6.44
N ALA A 151 -2.84 20.97 7.21
CA ALA A 151 -2.07 20.55 8.38
C ALA A 151 -2.95 19.88 9.44
N GLN A 152 -4.15 20.40 9.69
CA GLN A 152 -5.13 19.79 10.60
C GLN A 152 -5.62 18.44 10.08
N GLU A 153 -5.94 18.34 8.79
CA GLU A 153 -6.33 17.08 8.15
C GLU A 153 -5.20 16.02 8.24
N THR A 154 -3.95 16.46 8.07
CA THR A 154 -2.76 15.61 8.22
C THR A 154 -2.56 15.16 9.66
N GLU A 155 -2.80 16.04 10.64
CA GLU A 155 -2.76 15.69 12.06
C GLU A 155 -3.82 14.63 12.41
N ASP A 156 -5.04 14.80 11.91
CA ASP A 156 -6.12 13.82 12.11
C ASP A 156 -5.76 12.45 11.50
N ILE A 157 -5.23 12.42 10.28
CA ILE A 157 -4.75 11.18 9.64
C ILE A 157 -3.62 10.55 10.45
N GLY A 158 -2.67 11.35 10.93
CA GLY A 158 -1.58 10.90 11.79
C GLY A 158 -2.09 10.28 13.09
N ARG A 159 -3.08 10.91 13.73
CA ARG A 159 -3.74 10.41 14.95
C ARG A 159 -4.42 9.08 14.71
N HIS A 160 -5.17 8.93 13.62
CA HIS A 160 -5.79 7.66 13.23
C HIS A 160 -4.76 6.57 12.96
N THR A 161 -3.68 6.91 12.27
CA THR A 161 -2.59 5.96 11.99
C THR A 161 -1.93 5.46 13.28
N LEU A 162 -1.69 6.35 14.25
CA LEU A 162 -1.14 5.96 15.55
C LEU A 162 -2.11 5.06 16.35
N ALA A 163 -3.41 5.33 16.29
CA ALA A 163 -4.42 4.49 16.91
C ALA A 163 -4.46 3.09 16.28
N ASP A 164 -4.40 3.00 14.94
CA ASP A 164 -4.36 1.73 14.22
C ASP A 164 -3.10 0.93 14.55
N LEU A 165 -1.94 1.59 14.60
CA LEU A 165 -0.67 0.95 14.99
C LEU A 165 -0.72 0.40 16.41
N TYR A 166 -1.38 1.12 17.33
CA TYR A 166 -1.58 0.64 18.70
C TYR A 166 -2.43 -0.63 18.75
N ILE A 167 -3.56 -0.66 18.03
CA ILE A 167 -4.43 -1.84 17.95
C ILE A 167 -3.70 -3.03 17.29
N GLN A 168 -2.93 -2.77 16.23
CA GLN A 168 -2.11 -3.79 15.58
C GLN A 168 -1.08 -4.38 16.54
N ARG A 169 -0.39 -3.55 17.34
CA ARG A 169 0.54 -4.02 18.36
C ARG A 169 -0.16 -4.93 19.37
N GLN A 170 -1.33 -4.54 19.87
CA GLN A 170 -2.10 -5.38 20.80
C GLN A 170 -2.48 -6.73 20.18
N THR A 171 -2.86 -6.73 18.90
CA THR A 171 -3.19 -7.96 18.16
C THR A 171 -2.00 -8.89 18.02
N ILE A 172 -0.81 -8.34 17.72
CA ILE A 172 0.43 -9.10 17.61
C ILE A 172 0.82 -9.71 18.97
N GLU A 173 0.76 -8.91 20.05
CA GLU A 173 1.05 -9.39 21.41
C GLU A 173 0.08 -10.51 21.82
N HIS A 174 -1.22 -10.36 21.56
CA HIS A 174 -2.21 -11.40 21.85
C HIS A 174 -1.97 -12.68 21.04
N THR A 175 -1.67 -12.53 19.74
CA THR A 175 -1.36 -13.68 18.87
C THR A 175 -0.11 -14.42 19.35
N ARG A 176 0.92 -13.67 19.76
CA ARG A 176 2.16 -14.24 20.29
C ARG A 176 1.92 -14.96 21.62
N ALA A 177 1.12 -14.39 22.52
CA ALA A 177 0.74 -15.03 23.77
C ALA A 177 -0.03 -16.34 23.52
N GLY A 178 -1.01 -16.33 22.59
CA GLY A 178 -1.75 -17.54 22.22
C GLY A 178 -0.89 -18.62 21.56
N LEU A 179 0.12 -18.25 20.78
CA LEU A 179 1.08 -19.21 20.20
C LEU A 179 1.94 -19.89 21.29
N LEU A 180 2.45 -19.13 22.27
CA LEU A 180 3.19 -19.68 23.40
C LEU A 180 2.32 -20.61 24.26
N GLU A 181 1.05 -20.28 24.45
CA GLU A 181 0.11 -21.16 25.16
C GLU A 181 -0.19 -22.44 24.36
N SER A 182 -0.36 -22.31 23.04
CA SER A 182 -0.59 -23.45 22.13
C SER A 182 0.58 -24.44 22.11
N GLU A 183 1.83 -23.97 22.15
CA GLU A 183 3.02 -24.84 22.29
C GLU A 183 2.93 -25.73 23.55
N GLY A 184 2.42 -25.19 24.66
CA GLY A 184 2.19 -25.94 25.89
C GLY A 184 1.12 -27.02 25.80
N TYR A 185 0.02 -26.78 25.07
CA TYR A 185 -1.04 -27.78 24.86
C TYR A 185 -0.62 -28.87 23.87
N VAL A 186 0.19 -28.53 22.86
CA VAL A 186 0.72 -29.52 21.90
C VAL A 186 1.65 -30.50 22.61
N ASP A 187 2.57 -30.03 23.47
CA ASP A 187 3.48 -30.92 24.20
C ASP A 187 2.72 -31.86 25.16
N ARG A 188 1.71 -31.33 25.87
CA ARG A 188 0.84 -32.14 26.74
C ARG A 188 0.05 -33.18 25.95
N SER A 189 -0.45 -32.83 24.77
CA SER A 189 -1.19 -33.74 23.89
C SER A 189 -0.29 -34.83 23.29
N VAL A 190 0.96 -34.50 22.92
CA VAL A 190 1.94 -35.50 22.46
C VAL A 190 2.31 -36.46 23.59
N LYS A 191 2.43 -35.97 24.83
CA LYS A 191 2.72 -36.80 26.01
C LYS A 191 1.59 -37.79 26.32
N THR A 192 0.33 -37.37 26.25
CA THR A 192 -0.83 -38.26 26.46
C THR A 192 -0.98 -39.28 25.34
N LEU A 193 -0.81 -38.87 24.08
CA LEU A 193 -0.81 -39.76 22.92
C LEU A 193 0.29 -40.83 23.01
N ARG A 194 1.52 -40.46 23.37
CA ARG A 194 2.62 -41.41 23.60
C ARG A 194 2.30 -42.42 24.71
N GLY A 195 1.65 -41.97 25.79
CA GLY A 195 1.17 -42.84 26.87
C GLY A 195 0.14 -43.87 26.40
N MET A 196 -0.82 -43.45 25.57
CA MET A 196 -1.82 -44.35 24.98
C MET A 196 -1.21 -45.33 23.97
N ALA A 197 -0.29 -44.86 23.12
CA ALA A 197 0.41 -45.69 22.15
C ALA A 197 1.22 -46.81 22.82
N ARG A 198 1.93 -46.51 23.92
CA ARG A 198 2.69 -47.50 24.68
C ARG A 198 1.76 -48.56 25.30
N ARG A 199 0.67 -48.14 25.94
CA ARG A 199 -0.34 -49.08 26.49
C ARG A 199 -0.95 -49.97 25.42
N MET A 200 -1.26 -49.41 24.25
CA MET A 200 -1.79 -50.18 23.12
C MET A 200 -0.79 -51.23 22.61
N ALA A 201 0.49 -50.87 22.48
CA ALA A 201 1.53 -51.80 22.07
C ALA A 201 1.72 -52.94 23.10
N THR A 202 1.77 -52.61 24.39
CA THR A 202 1.87 -53.62 25.46
C THR A 202 0.69 -54.59 25.44
N ASN A 203 -0.55 -54.07 25.31
CA ASN A 203 -1.74 -54.92 25.23
C ASN A 203 -1.69 -55.85 24.01
N ARG A 204 -1.27 -55.36 22.84
CA ARG A 204 -1.11 -56.19 21.63
C ARG A 204 -0.08 -57.31 21.83
N MET A 205 1.06 -57.01 22.46
CA MET A 205 2.10 -58.00 22.75
C MET A 205 1.61 -59.08 23.73
N ILE A 206 0.87 -58.69 24.78
CA ILE A 206 0.29 -59.64 25.74
C ILE A 206 -0.70 -60.56 25.03
N THR A 207 -1.59 -60.03 24.18
CA THR A 207 -2.56 -60.85 23.44
C THR A 207 -1.87 -61.85 22.52
N LEU A 208 -0.83 -61.44 21.78
CA LEU A 208 -0.06 -62.35 20.93
C LEU A 208 0.63 -63.45 21.74
N ALA A 209 1.23 -63.11 22.89
CA ALA A 209 1.85 -64.08 23.77
C ALA A 209 0.84 -65.15 24.25
N ILE A 210 -0.36 -64.75 24.68
CA ILE A 210 -1.40 -65.68 25.13
C ILE A 210 -1.82 -66.64 23.99
N ILE A 211 -2.03 -66.11 22.78
CA ILE A 211 -2.39 -66.93 21.61
C ILE A 211 -1.28 -67.96 21.31
N THR A 212 0.00 -67.54 21.34
CA THR A 212 1.12 -68.45 21.06
C THR A 212 1.21 -69.59 22.09
N VAL A 213 0.99 -69.30 23.37
CA VAL A 213 0.99 -70.30 24.45
C VAL A 213 -0.16 -71.29 24.28
N LEU A 214 -1.36 -70.81 23.93
CA LEU A 214 -2.52 -71.68 23.67
C LEU A 214 -2.27 -72.63 22.50
N VAL A 215 -1.70 -72.13 21.40
CA VAL A 215 -1.37 -72.96 20.22
C VAL A 215 -0.35 -74.03 20.58
N LEU A 216 0.71 -73.68 21.34
CA LEU A 216 1.70 -74.65 21.79
C LEU A 216 1.10 -75.73 22.70
N LEU A 217 0.18 -75.36 23.60
CA LEU A 217 -0.55 -76.32 24.43
C LEU A 217 -1.39 -77.30 23.60
N ILE A 218 -2.11 -76.80 22.59
CA ILE A 218 -2.90 -77.64 21.68
C ILE A 218 -1.99 -78.63 20.95
N ILE A 219 -0.87 -78.16 20.41
CA ILE A 219 0.12 -79.02 19.73
C ILE A 219 0.68 -80.08 20.68
N ALA A 220 1.03 -79.70 21.92
CA ALA A 220 1.57 -80.61 22.92
C ALA A 220 0.56 -81.72 23.30
N VAL A 221 -0.72 -81.37 23.47
CA VAL A 221 -1.78 -82.35 23.76
C VAL A 221 -1.99 -83.30 22.59
N ILE A 222 -1.99 -82.80 21.35
CA ILE A 222 -2.10 -83.63 20.15
C ILE A 222 -0.90 -84.59 20.08
N TYR A 223 0.32 -84.09 20.26
CA TYR A 223 1.53 -84.92 20.25
C TYR A 223 1.46 -86.03 21.31
N SER A 224 1.10 -85.70 22.55
CA SER A 224 0.95 -86.68 23.64
C SER A 224 -0.19 -87.68 23.44
N LYS A 225 -1.15 -87.40 22.56
CA LYS A 225 -2.27 -88.30 22.27
C LYS A 225 -1.95 -89.26 21.12
N PHE A 226 -1.16 -88.81 20.14
CA PHE A 226 -0.84 -89.57 18.93
C PHE A 226 0.55 -90.24 18.96
N HIS A 227 1.34 -89.98 19.99
CA HIS A 227 2.61 -90.66 20.31
C HIS A 227 2.54 -91.20 21.73
#